data_AF-A0A6T5Y1W3-F1
#
_entry.id   AF-A0A6T5Y1W3-F1
#
_cell.length_a   1.000
_cell.length_b   1.000
_cell.length_c   1.000
_cell.angle_alpha   90.00
_cell.angle_beta   90.00
_cell.angle_gamma   90.00
#
_symmetry.space_group_name_H-M   'P 1'
#
loop_
_entity.id
_entity.type
_entity.pdbx_description
1 polymer ?
#
loop_
_entity_poly.entity_id
_entity_poly.type
_entity_poly.pdbx_seq_one_letter_code
_entity_poly.pdbx_strand_id
1 'polypeptide(L)'
;MASLLAALKANATPSSYGAAIDDDDDDDGVLESAVEDESPSLTPSSTYVENAKYLLIVCIVWVHALEDFLSRAVIVDAESWSVRKTKIEVLNPILPYFRAWYLTLGLFVMPLFTIIAGYQSKSWLEIARGHDTKAHIMLKKIRHSSTSLLGGWVVWQALYVLVDYPTVRPLQWWSPVGVTWFLLALYIWRSSVLLFGGMKDGFIYTFVIAVAVLAGFTDTPVTANGLRFLDWQRTCTFGLYFYVGLVAVKRKHVDATLDKFTNMSTWLRVTVGWAAVGVIFGAFRLAEYLGVPFDEVEEWVFVASPYGFSSWYHSIREAALRVVLYLCVIFASMAFMLTVPVEKYWFTSYGSRTIVAYLLHRVLLNAYDELCTSFWDDDDISVSFQITMGVFVLPLVVSQVSLAPPVLKLLSPLIDPVSHATVKTPWLFNAADDARASGMMHDDATDVHVRS
;
A
#
# COMPACT_ATOMS: atom_id res chain seq x y z
N MET A 1 -36.08 3.84 15.83
CA MET A 1 -34.96 4.47 16.55
C MET A 1 -35.04 4.33 18.08
N ALA A 2 -36.22 4.34 18.70
CA ALA A 2 -36.38 4.12 20.16
C ALA A 2 -36.25 2.65 20.64
N SER A 3 -36.42 1.66 19.77
CA SER A 3 -36.30 0.24 20.14
C SER A 3 -34.86 -0.30 20.06
N LEU A 4 -33.95 0.39 19.36
CA LEU A 4 -32.52 0.04 19.28
C LEU A 4 -31.72 0.55 20.50
N LEU A 5 -32.18 1.64 21.13
CA LEU A 5 -31.60 2.23 22.34
C LEU A 5 -31.99 1.49 23.63
N ALA A 6 -33.06 0.69 23.61
CA ALA A 6 -33.48 -0.14 24.75
C ALA A 6 -32.62 -1.41 24.91
N ALA A 7 -32.11 -1.96 23.80
CA ALA A 7 -31.24 -3.15 23.82
C ALA A 7 -29.80 -2.85 24.29
N LEU A 8 -29.32 -1.61 24.12
CA LEU A 8 -27.97 -1.18 24.52
C LEU A 8 -27.87 -0.69 25.97
N LYS A 9 -28.99 -0.55 26.69
CA LYS A 9 -29.04 -0.03 28.07
C LYS A 9 -29.20 -1.11 29.15
N ALA A 10 -29.39 -2.38 28.75
CA ALA A 10 -29.62 -3.49 29.66
C ALA A 10 -28.34 -4.16 30.19
N ASN A 11 -27.14 -3.73 29.75
CA ASN A 11 -25.88 -4.38 30.12
C ASN A 11 -24.90 -3.47 30.89
N ALA A 12 -25.40 -2.47 31.59
CA ALA A 12 -24.57 -1.57 32.38
C ALA A 12 -25.29 -1.12 33.66
N THR A 13 -25.13 -1.87 34.75
CA THR A 13 -24.85 -1.27 36.06
C THR A 13 -24.27 -2.28 37.06
N PRO A 14 -23.41 -1.82 37.99
CA PRO A 14 -22.52 -2.64 38.80
C PRO A 14 -23.19 -3.04 40.14
N SER A 15 -22.71 -4.12 40.75
CA SER A 15 -23.00 -4.43 42.15
C SER A 15 -21.71 -4.76 42.87
N SER A 16 -21.35 -3.89 43.81
CA SER A 16 -20.39 -4.10 44.88
C SER A 16 -21.11 -4.68 46.11
N TYR A 17 -20.55 -5.69 46.77
CA TYR A 17 -20.30 -5.75 48.23
C TYR A 17 -19.94 -7.18 48.68
N GLY A 18 -18.97 -7.29 49.60
CA GLY A 18 -19.06 -8.23 50.72
C GLY A 18 -18.11 -9.43 50.71
N ALA A 19 -17.20 -9.44 51.69
CA ALA A 19 -16.26 -10.50 52.01
C ALA A 19 -16.91 -11.80 52.55
N ALA A 20 -16.20 -12.93 52.45
CA ALA A 20 -15.73 -13.79 53.56
C ALA A 20 -15.80 -15.31 53.29
N ILE A 21 -14.67 -15.99 53.58
CA ILE A 21 -14.51 -17.35 54.17
C ILE A 21 -14.56 -18.60 53.26
N ASP A 22 -13.38 -19.27 53.22
CA ASP A 22 -12.98 -20.69 53.35
C ASP A 22 -13.81 -21.90 52.84
N ASP A 23 -13.00 -22.92 52.51
CA ASP A 23 -13.17 -24.38 52.55
C ASP A 23 -13.71 -25.16 51.33
N ASP A 24 -12.77 -25.94 50.76
CA ASP A 24 -12.77 -27.38 50.41
C ASP A 24 -13.88 -28.06 49.57
N ASP A 25 -13.34 -28.94 48.72
CA ASP A 25 -13.86 -30.18 48.10
C ASP A 25 -14.79 -30.16 46.87
N ASP A 26 -14.20 -30.63 45.76
CA ASP A 26 -14.66 -31.59 44.74
C ASP A 26 -16.17 -31.68 44.41
N ASP A 27 -16.56 -31.41 43.15
CA ASP A 27 -17.08 -32.43 42.21
C ASP A 27 -17.39 -31.82 40.81
N ASP A 28 -17.37 -32.70 39.82
CA ASP A 28 -17.37 -32.52 38.38
C ASP A 28 -18.51 -31.67 37.77
N GLY A 29 -18.16 -30.77 36.84
CA GLY A 29 -19.13 -30.00 36.06
C GLY A 29 -18.53 -29.30 34.85
N VAL A 30 -18.69 -29.94 33.68
CA VAL A 30 -18.47 -29.43 32.32
C VAL A 30 -18.65 -27.91 32.19
N LEU A 31 -17.55 -27.17 31.96
CA LEU A 31 -17.58 -25.78 31.49
C LEU A 31 -16.49 -25.56 30.45
N GLU A 32 -16.91 -25.71 29.21
CA GLU A 32 -16.66 -24.78 28.10
C GLU A 32 -15.56 -23.75 28.38
N SER A 33 -14.31 -24.15 28.09
CA SER A 33 -13.18 -23.22 28.07
C SER A 33 -13.48 -22.14 27.04
N ALA A 34 -13.78 -20.94 27.51
CA ALA A 34 -13.73 -19.74 26.72
C ALA A 34 -12.37 -19.70 26.02
N VAL A 35 -12.39 -19.89 24.70
CA VAL A 35 -11.27 -19.59 23.83
C VAL A 35 -11.13 -18.07 23.90
N GLU A 36 -10.37 -17.59 24.88
CA GLU A 36 -9.73 -16.30 24.76
C GLU A 36 -8.89 -16.35 23.48
N ASP A 37 -9.34 -15.58 22.50
CA ASP A 37 -8.66 -15.37 21.22
C ASP A 37 -7.32 -14.70 21.54
N GLU A 38 -6.31 -15.49 21.91
CA GLU A 38 -4.92 -15.08 22.01
C GLU A 38 -4.46 -14.67 20.61
N SER A 39 -4.85 -13.47 20.18
CA SER A 39 -4.19 -12.80 19.09
C SER A 39 -2.72 -12.68 19.50
N PRO A 40 -1.76 -13.30 18.76
CA PRO A 40 -0.37 -13.32 19.17
C PRO A 40 0.08 -11.89 19.47
N SER A 41 0.64 -11.67 20.67
CA SER A 41 1.05 -10.33 21.10
C SER A 41 2.05 -9.77 20.09
N LEU A 42 1.60 -8.78 19.31
CA LEU A 42 2.44 -8.14 18.30
C LEU A 42 3.62 -7.48 18.99
N THR A 43 4.83 -7.69 18.48
CA THR A 43 5.99 -6.94 18.95
C THR A 43 5.76 -5.44 18.73
N PRO A 44 6.32 -4.55 19.58
CA PRO A 44 6.16 -3.11 19.41
C PRO A 44 6.53 -2.62 18.00
N SER A 45 7.58 -3.19 17.40
CA SER A 45 7.98 -2.88 16.03
C SER A 45 7.01 -3.39 14.97
N SER A 46 6.34 -4.52 15.19
CA SER A 46 5.26 -4.97 14.32
C SER A 46 4.06 -4.04 14.42
N THR A 47 3.65 -3.66 15.63
CA THR A 47 2.52 -2.73 15.86
C THR A 47 2.72 -1.40 15.14
N TYR A 48 3.91 -0.81 15.28
CA TYR A 48 4.25 0.45 14.63
C TYR A 48 4.23 0.37 13.10
N VAL A 49 4.75 -0.73 12.53
CA VAL A 49 4.72 -0.95 11.07
C VAL A 49 3.29 -1.15 10.56
N GLU A 50 2.45 -1.88 11.29
CA GLU A 50 1.05 -2.09 10.91
C GLU A 50 0.23 -0.78 11.01
N ASN A 51 0.49 0.06 12.03
CA ASN A 51 -0.07 1.41 12.11
C ASN A 51 0.34 2.28 10.93
N ALA A 52 1.63 2.26 10.55
CA ALA A 52 2.13 3.00 9.40
C ALA A 52 1.47 2.55 8.09
N LYS A 53 1.34 1.24 7.88
CA LYS A 53 0.66 0.67 6.70
C LYS A 53 -0.79 1.12 6.59
N TYR A 54 -1.53 1.11 7.70
CA TYR A 54 -2.90 1.59 7.74
C TYR A 54 -3.00 3.07 7.35
N LEU A 55 -2.19 3.93 7.96
CA LEU A 55 -2.23 5.37 7.64
C LEU A 55 -1.81 5.64 6.19
N LEU A 56 -0.79 4.93 5.69
CA LEU A 56 -0.34 5.06 4.31
C LEU A 56 -1.40 4.62 3.31
N ILE A 57 -2.12 3.51 3.55
CA ILE A 57 -3.15 3.08 2.60
C ILE A 57 -4.30 4.10 2.55
N VAL A 58 -4.66 4.71 3.68
CA VAL A 58 -5.64 5.81 3.70
C VAL A 58 -5.14 6.99 2.87
N CYS A 59 -3.86 7.37 3.02
CA CYS A 59 -3.26 8.42 2.19
C CYS A 59 -3.18 8.06 0.70
N ILE A 60 -2.92 6.79 0.34
CA ILE A 60 -2.92 6.32 -1.06
C ILE A 60 -4.29 6.55 -1.69
N VAL A 61 -5.36 6.15 -1.01
CA VAL A 61 -6.72 6.38 -1.50
C VAL A 61 -6.98 7.89 -1.65
N TRP A 62 -6.45 8.70 -0.72
CA TRP A 62 -6.56 10.15 -0.79
C TRP A 62 -5.85 10.77 -1.98
N VAL A 63 -4.65 10.28 -2.34
CA VAL A 63 -3.90 10.73 -3.51
C VAL A 63 -4.72 10.48 -4.78
N HIS A 64 -5.29 9.30 -4.95
CA HIS A 64 -6.07 8.97 -6.14
C HIS A 64 -7.41 9.71 -6.20
N ALA A 65 -8.08 9.94 -5.06
CA ALA A 65 -9.26 10.78 -5.04
C ALA A 65 -8.96 12.26 -5.36
N LEU A 66 -7.79 12.77 -4.92
CA LEU A 66 -7.31 14.10 -5.31
C LEU A 66 -6.97 14.16 -6.80
N GLU A 67 -6.35 13.12 -7.36
CA GLU A 67 -6.09 12.98 -8.80
C GLU A 67 -7.38 13.01 -9.61
N ASP A 68 -8.38 12.23 -9.21
CA ASP A 68 -9.71 12.18 -9.86
C ASP A 68 -10.43 13.53 -9.74
N PHE A 69 -10.34 14.17 -8.57
CA PHE A 69 -10.85 15.52 -8.38
C PHE A 69 -10.13 16.56 -9.25
N LEU A 70 -8.79 16.56 -9.30
CA LEU A 70 -8.01 17.54 -10.05
C LEU A 70 -8.18 17.37 -11.57
N SER A 71 -8.27 16.13 -12.04
CA SER A 71 -8.51 15.84 -13.46
C SER A 71 -9.91 16.27 -13.91
N ARG A 72 -10.95 16.04 -13.09
CA ARG A 72 -12.35 16.32 -13.48
C ARG A 72 -12.83 17.72 -13.11
N ALA A 73 -12.48 18.22 -11.92
CA ALA A 73 -12.95 19.54 -11.48
C ALA A 73 -12.39 20.68 -12.34
N VAL A 74 -11.27 20.44 -13.03
CA VAL A 74 -10.62 21.37 -13.94
C VAL A 74 -11.06 21.17 -15.40
N ILE A 75 -11.37 19.93 -15.82
CA ILE A 75 -11.95 19.60 -17.13
C ILE A 75 -13.48 19.66 -17.01
N VAL A 76 -14.03 20.87 -17.12
CA VAL A 76 -15.47 21.06 -17.05
C VAL A 76 -16.08 20.85 -18.44
N ASP A 77 -16.79 19.76 -18.67
CA ASP A 77 -17.68 19.57 -19.85
C ASP A 77 -19.05 20.22 -19.61
N ALA A 78 -19.04 21.51 -19.26
CA ALA A 78 -20.28 22.27 -19.11
C ALA A 78 -20.94 22.50 -20.47
N GLU A 79 -22.27 22.37 -20.52
CA GLU A 79 -23.08 22.71 -21.68
C GLU A 79 -23.01 24.22 -22.00
N SER A 80 -22.74 25.04 -20.98
CA SER A 80 -22.62 26.49 -21.13
C SER A 80 -21.31 27.06 -20.59
N TRP A 81 -20.74 28.00 -21.33
CA TRP A 81 -19.52 28.73 -20.95
C TRP A 81 -19.65 29.48 -19.60
N SER A 82 -20.85 29.94 -19.25
CA SER A 82 -21.13 30.66 -18.00
C SER A 82 -20.98 29.79 -16.75
N VAL A 83 -21.45 28.53 -16.81
CA VAL A 83 -21.34 27.60 -15.67
C VAL A 83 -19.89 27.21 -15.45
N ARG A 84 -19.18 26.89 -16.55
CA ARG A 84 -17.73 26.62 -16.54
C ARG A 84 -16.93 27.74 -15.89
N LYS A 85 -17.17 28.98 -16.31
CA LYS A 85 -16.46 30.15 -15.78
C LYS A 85 -16.71 30.33 -14.28
N THR A 86 -17.96 30.19 -13.85
CA THR A 86 -18.33 30.32 -12.43
C THR A 86 -17.66 29.24 -11.57
N LYS A 87 -17.64 27.99 -12.03
CA LYS A 87 -16.99 26.85 -11.35
C LYS A 87 -15.49 27.09 -11.20
N ILE A 88 -14.82 27.52 -12.27
CA ILE A 88 -13.38 27.84 -12.25
C ILE A 88 -13.10 29.03 -11.33
N GLU A 89 -13.91 30.08 -11.36
CA GLU A 89 -13.74 31.25 -10.47
C GLU A 89 -13.82 30.88 -8.98
N VAL A 90 -14.71 29.96 -8.62
CA VAL A 90 -14.83 29.44 -7.24
C VAL A 90 -13.65 28.53 -6.87
N LEU A 91 -13.16 27.73 -7.82
CA LEU A 91 -12.09 26.75 -7.57
C LEU A 91 -10.69 27.38 -7.58
N ASN A 92 -10.46 28.40 -8.39
CA ASN A 92 -9.16 29.05 -8.58
C ASN A 92 -8.43 29.45 -7.28
N PRO A 93 -9.08 30.08 -6.27
CA PRO A 93 -8.38 30.44 -5.04
C PRO A 93 -7.91 29.24 -4.20
N ILE A 94 -8.58 28.08 -4.33
CA ILE A 94 -8.31 26.89 -3.51
C ILE A 94 -7.52 25.81 -4.26
N LEU A 95 -7.52 25.82 -5.60
CA LEU A 95 -6.84 24.84 -6.45
C LEU A 95 -5.35 24.67 -6.10
N PRO A 96 -4.58 25.74 -5.83
CA PRO A 96 -3.18 25.59 -5.45
C PRO A 96 -2.94 24.80 -4.15
N TYR A 97 -3.93 24.82 -3.24
CA TYR A 97 -3.86 24.04 -2.00
C TYR A 97 -4.09 22.56 -2.26
N PHE A 98 -5.06 22.21 -3.11
CA PHE A 98 -5.30 20.82 -3.50
C PHE A 98 -4.13 20.24 -4.31
N ARG A 99 -3.55 21.01 -5.23
CA ARG A 99 -2.35 20.61 -5.97
C ARG A 99 -1.15 20.37 -5.06
N ALA A 100 -0.87 21.30 -4.15
CA ALA A 100 0.21 21.12 -3.18
C ALA A 100 -0.05 19.93 -2.25
N TRP A 101 -1.30 19.68 -1.84
CA TRP A 101 -1.66 18.53 -1.02
C TRP A 101 -1.45 17.21 -1.79
N TYR A 102 -1.94 17.15 -3.02
CA TYR A 102 -1.75 16.02 -3.93
C TYR A 102 -0.26 15.70 -4.13
N LEU A 103 0.56 16.69 -4.48
CA LEU A 103 2.00 16.52 -4.66
C LEU A 103 2.71 16.14 -3.35
N THR A 104 2.30 16.70 -2.21
CA THR A 104 2.88 16.36 -0.89
C THR A 104 2.64 14.91 -0.54
N LEU A 105 1.41 14.42 -0.68
CA LEU A 105 1.10 13.01 -0.43
C LEU A 105 1.76 12.11 -1.49
N GLY A 106 1.68 12.49 -2.77
CA GLY A 106 2.31 11.76 -3.88
C GLY A 106 3.82 11.57 -3.68
N LEU A 107 4.50 12.58 -3.11
CA LEU A 107 5.94 12.57 -2.86
C LEU A 107 6.38 11.42 -1.94
N PHE A 108 5.70 11.16 -0.83
CA PHE A 108 6.23 10.22 0.18
C PHE A 108 5.39 8.97 0.37
N VAL A 109 4.09 9.00 0.06
CA VAL A 109 3.18 7.90 0.44
C VAL A 109 3.56 6.59 -0.26
N MET A 110 3.68 6.59 -1.59
CA MET A 110 4.08 5.40 -2.34
C MET A 110 5.55 5.00 -2.07
N PRO A 111 6.51 5.93 -2.04
CA PRO A 111 7.89 5.58 -1.67
C PRO A 111 8.03 4.98 -0.26
N LEU A 112 7.37 5.56 0.75
CA LEU A 112 7.41 5.04 2.12
C LEU A 112 6.72 3.67 2.22
N PHE A 113 5.59 3.49 1.54
CA PHE A 113 4.94 2.18 1.42
C PHE A 113 5.91 1.14 0.81
N THR A 114 6.70 1.56 -0.18
CA THR A 114 7.74 0.72 -0.81
C THR A 114 8.89 0.40 0.13
N ILE A 115 9.35 1.37 0.95
CA ILE A 115 10.35 1.13 2.02
C ILE A 115 9.82 0.09 3.01
N ILE A 116 8.57 0.22 3.45
CA ILE A 116 7.96 -0.75 4.38
C ILE A 116 7.86 -2.14 3.73
N ALA A 117 7.45 -2.22 2.45
CA ALA A 117 7.41 -3.48 1.71
C ALA A 117 8.80 -4.14 1.60
N GLY A 118 9.86 -3.33 1.42
CA GLY A 118 11.25 -3.76 1.47
C GLY A 118 11.64 -4.30 2.85
N TYR A 119 11.32 -3.56 3.92
CA TYR A 119 11.58 -3.96 5.30
C TYR A 119 10.89 -5.30 5.66
N GLN A 120 9.65 -5.49 5.24
CA GLN A 120 8.91 -6.75 5.42
C GLN A 120 9.44 -7.89 4.52
N SER A 121 10.20 -7.57 3.48
CA SER A 121 10.81 -8.56 2.57
C SER A 121 12.17 -9.07 3.05
N LYS A 122 12.64 -8.72 4.26
CA LYS A 122 13.94 -9.17 4.80
C LYS A 122 14.18 -10.68 4.79
N SER A 123 13.12 -11.48 4.91
CA SER A 123 13.30 -12.94 4.83
C SER A 123 13.79 -13.43 3.47
N TRP A 124 13.63 -12.65 2.40
CA TRP A 124 14.24 -12.92 1.08
C TRP A 124 15.75 -12.69 1.10
N LEU A 125 16.20 -11.67 1.82
CA LEU A 125 17.61 -11.36 1.98
C LEU A 125 18.33 -12.43 2.82
N GLU A 126 17.65 -12.95 3.85
CA GLU A 126 18.15 -14.06 4.67
C GLU A 126 18.35 -15.33 3.83
N ILE A 127 17.38 -15.66 2.97
CA ILE A 127 17.47 -16.76 2.00
C ILE A 127 18.66 -16.55 1.05
N ALA A 128 18.79 -15.37 0.45
CA ALA A 128 19.85 -15.07 -0.51
C ALA A 128 21.26 -15.13 0.10
N ARG A 129 21.38 -14.97 1.43
CA ARG A 129 22.65 -15.04 2.18
C ARG A 129 22.98 -16.43 2.71
N GLY A 130 22.09 -17.41 2.51
CA GLY A 130 22.30 -18.77 2.99
C GLY A 130 22.15 -18.93 4.51
N HIS A 131 21.47 -17.99 5.19
CA HIS A 131 21.13 -18.18 6.59
C HIS A 131 19.95 -19.16 6.71
N ASP A 132 20.24 -20.39 7.16
CA ASP A 132 19.31 -21.41 7.66
C ASP A 132 17.97 -21.53 6.92
N THR A 133 18.01 -21.84 5.63
CA THR A 133 16.78 -22.25 4.92
C THR A 133 16.98 -23.56 4.18
N LYS A 134 16.29 -24.60 4.64
CA LYS A 134 16.09 -25.83 3.88
C LYS A 134 15.48 -25.45 2.53
N ALA A 135 15.98 -26.01 1.42
CA ALA A 135 15.57 -25.64 0.06
C ALA A 135 14.04 -25.64 -0.16
N HIS A 136 13.32 -26.54 0.54
CA HIS A 136 11.85 -26.59 0.47
C HIS A 136 11.16 -25.34 1.05
N ILE A 137 11.69 -24.72 2.11
CA ILE A 137 11.11 -23.50 2.70
C ILE A 137 11.28 -22.31 1.74
N MET A 138 12.44 -22.22 1.10
CA MET A 138 12.72 -21.22 0.07
C MET A 138 11.75 -21.38 -1.11
N LEU A 139 11.63 -22.60 -1.67
CA LEU A 139 10.73 -22.88 -2.78
C LEU A 139 9.27 -22.59 -2.44
N LYS A 140 8.83 -22.95 -1.23
CA LYS A 140 7.46 -22.66 -0.75
C LYS A 140 7.19 -21.15 -0.69
N LYS A 141 8.14 -20.36 -0.18
CA LYS A 141 8.03 -18.88 -0.15
C LYS A 141 8.01 -18.25 -1.53
N ILE A 142 8.90 -18.71 -2.42
CA ILE A 142 8.96 -18.22 -3.81
C ILE A 142 7.66 -18.57 -4.53
N ARG A 143 7.19 -19.81 -4.40
CA ARG A 143 5.91 -20.26 -4.96
C ARG A 143 4.79 -19.37 -4.43
N HIS A 144 4.61 -19.28 -3.11
CA HIS A 144 3.56 -18.47 -2.49
C HIS A 144 3.59 -17.00 -2.95
N SER A 145 4.77 -16.38 -3.01
CA SER A 145 4.88 -14.99 -3.47
C SER A 145 4.61 -14.85 -4.96
N SER A 146 5.04 -15.81 -5.78
CA SER A 146 4.74 -15.81 -7.21
C SER A 146 3.24 -16.01 -7.43
N THR A 147 2.63 -16.95 -6.72
CA THR A 147 1.21 -17.27 -6.86
C THR A 147 0.31 -16.15 -6.38
N SER A 148 0.64 -15.53 -5.24
CA SER A 148 -0.15 -14.41 -4.70
C SER A 148 0.06 -13.11 -5.48
N LEU A 149 1.32 -12.68 -5.72
CA LEU A 149 1.58 -11.41 -6.39
C LEU A 149 1.32 -11.47 -7.90
N LEU A 150 1.87 -12.48 -8.59
CA LEU A 150 1.69 -12.59 -10.04
C LEU A 150 0.27 -13.08 -10.37
N GLY A 151 -0.30 -14.00 -9.57
CA GLY A 151 -1.69 -14.42 -9.74
C GLY A 151 -2.67 -13.27 -9.51
N GLY A 152 -2.48 -12.50 -8.43
CA GLY A 152 -3.23 -11.27 -8.21
C GLY A 152 -3.03 -10.28 -9.35
N TRP A 153 -1.78 -10.05 -9.78
CA TRP A 153 -1.49 -9.16 -10.89
C TRP A 153 -2.20 -9.56 -12.19
N VAL A 154 -2.15 -10.83 -12.59
CA VAL A 154 -2.83 -11.32 -13.82
C VAL A 154 -4.32 -11.05 -13.74
N VAL A 155 -4.97 -11.39 -12.64
CA VAL A 155 -6.41 -11.23 -12.48
C VAL A 155 -6.81 -9.76 -12.49
N TRP A 156 -6.14 -8.93 -11.70
CA TRP A 156 -6.46 -7.50 -11.62
C TRP A 156 -6.10 -6.76 -12.91
N GLN A 157 -4.98 -7.08 -13.53
CA GLN A 157 -4.60 -6.52 -14.84
C GLN A 157 -5.64 -6.86 -15.91
N ALA A 158 -6.13 -8.11 -15.94
CA ALA A 158 -7.18 -8.50 -16.88
C ALA A 158 -8.46 -7.70 -16.67
N LEU A 159 -8.88 -7.50 -15.40
CA LEU A 159 -10.05 -6.71 -15.05
C LEU A 159 -9.90 -5.24 -15.50
N TYR A 160 -8.80 -4.59 -15.16
CA TYR A 160 -8.56 -3.19 -15.55
C TYR A 160 -8.46 -3.02 -17.06
N VAL A 161 -7.78 -3.93 -17.77
CA VAL A 161 -7.71 -3.84 -19.24
C VAL A 161 -9.08 -4.06 -19.89
N LEU A 162 -9.91 -4.93 -19.32
CA LEU A 162 -11.27 -5.18 -19.84
C LEU A 162 -12.20 -3.98 -19.65
N VAL A 163 -12.08 -3.28 -18.52
CA VAL A 163 -12.92 -2.11 -18.19
C VAL A 163 -12.42 -0.85 -18.89
N ASP A 164 -11.13 -0.53 -18.78
CA ASP A 164 -10.58 0.75 -19.23
C ASP A 164 -10.14 0.74 -20.70
N TYR A 165 -9.78 -0.43 -21.26
CA TYR A 165 -9.25 -0.56 -22.62
C TYR A 165 -9.92 -1.66 -23.47
N PRO A 166 -11.27 -1.71 -23.53
CA PRO A 166 -12.00 -2.82 -24.17
C PRO A 166 -11.72 -2.98 -25.67
N THR A 167 -11.35 -1.88 -26.35
CA THR A 167 -11.15 -1.81 -27.80
C THR A 167 -9.70 -2.02 -28.23
N VAL A 168 -8.73 -1.96 -27.31
CA VAL A 168 -7.30 -2.08 -27.65
C VAL A 168 -6.94 -3.53 -27.97
N ARG A 169 -6.23 -3.75 -29.07
CA ARG A 169 -5.76 -5.07 -29.54
C ARG A 169 -4.30 -4.97 -30.01
N PRO A 170 -3.43 -5.97 -29.75
CA PRO A 170 -3.65 -7.12 -28.86
C PRO A 170 -3.72 -6.69 -27.39
N LEU A 171 -4.18 -7.59 -26.50
CA LEU A 171 -4.26 -7.30 -25.07
C LEU A 171 -2.85 -7.00 -24.52
N GLN A 172 -2.62 -5.76 -24.08
CA GLN A 172 -1.30 -5.27 -23.68
C GLN A 172 -0.97 -5.67 -22.24
N TRP A 173 -0.80 -6.97 -21.99
CA TRP A 173 -0.55 -7.53 -20.65
C TRP A 173 0.69 -6.94 -19.97
N TRP A 174 1.72 -6.59 -20.75
CA TRP A 174 3.02 -6.10 -20.26
C TRP A 174 3.03 -4.64 -19.83
N SER A 175 1.91 -3.93 -19.93
CA SER A 175 1.79 -2.52 -19.51
C SER A 175 0.80 -2.41 -18.36
N PRO A 176 1.30 -2.34 -17.11
CA PRO A 176 0.45 -2.30 -15.94
C PRO A 176 -0.53 -1.12 -15.95
N VAL A 177 -1.81 -1.38 -15.67
CA VAL A 177 -2.85 -0.36 -15.59
C VAL A 177 -3.06 0.06 -14.13
N GLY A 178 -3.01 1.37 -13.88
CA GLY A 178 -3.33 1.93 -12.56
C GLY A 178 -2.49 1.29 -11.46
N VAL A 179 -3.12 0.66 -10.48
CA VAL A 179 -2.47 0.10 -9.28
C VAL A 179 -1.67 -1.19 -9.54
N THR A 180 -1.80 -1.83 -10.70
CA THR A 180 -1.18 -3.14 -10.92
C THR A 180 0.35 -3.06 -11.08
N TRP A 181 0.91 -1.89 -11.40
CA TRP A 181 2.35 -1.72 -11.58
C TRP A 181 3.13 -2.14 -10.34
N PHE A 182 2.62 -1.82 -9.14
CA PHE A 182 3.31 -2.09 -7.89
C PHE A 182 3.37 -3.59 -7.58
N LEU A 183 2.34 -4.36 -7.92
CA LEU A 183 2.39 -5.82 -7.73
C LEU A 183 3.49 -6.46 -8.57
N LEU A 184 3.58 -6.04 -9.83
CA LEU A 184 4.59 -6.51 -10.77
C LEU A 184 5.99 -6.06 -10.32
N ALA A 185 6.14 -4.79 -9.98
CA ALA A 185 7.39 -4.22 -9.49
C ALA A 185 7.86 -4.92 -8.20
N LEU A 186 6.96 -5.13 -7.22
CA LEU A 186 7.27 -5.82 -5.98
C LEU A 186 7.71 -7.27 -6.20
N TYR A 187 7.09 -7.96 -7.16
CA TYR A 187 7.53 -9.29 -7.57
C TYR A 187 8.94 -9.27 -8.18
N ILE A 188 9.20 -8.32 -9.09
CA ILE A 188 10.52 -8.12 -9.71
C ILE A 188 11.58 -7.84 -8.63
N TRP A 189 11.32 -6.91 -7.71
CA TRP A 189 12.26 -6.55 -6.65
C TRP A 189 12.54 -7.71 -5.69
N ARG A 190 11.52 -8.45 -5.26
CA ARG A 190 11.73 -9.64 -4.41
C ARG A 190 12.54 -10.71 -5.13
N SER A 191 12.25 -10.95 -6.40
CA SER A 191 12.99 -11.91 -7.22
C SER A 191 14.43 -11.47 -7.43
N SER A 192 14.67 -10.16 -7.63
CA SER A 192 16.03 -9.64 -7.81
C SER A 192 16.89 -9.75 -6.55
N VAL A 193 16.29 -9.77 -5.35
CA VAL A 193 17.01 -10.09 -4.10
C VAL A 193 17.64 -11.48 -4.16
N LEU A 194 17.01 -12.46 -4.80
CA LEU A 194 17.60 -13.79 -4.92
C LEU A 194 18.82 -13.82 -5.85
N LEU A 195 18.91 -12.90 -6.80
CA LEU A 195 20.01 -12.83 -7.76
C LEU A 195 21.26 -12.18 -7.17
N PHE A 196 21.11 -11.09 -6.41
CA PHE A 196 22.27 -10.32 -5.92
C PHE A 196 22.24 -10.00 -4.41
N GLY A 197 21.28 -10.51 -3.65
CA GLY A 197 21.18 -10.30 -2.19
C GLY A 197 22.32 -10.94 -1.39
N GLY A 198 23.05 -11.89 -1.98
CA GLY A 198 24.28 -12.46 -1.43
C GLY A 198 25.51 -11.55 -1.55
N MET A 199 25.43 -10.45 -2.31
CA MET A 199 26.53 -9.49 -2.45
C MET A 199 26.63 -8.57 -1.21
N LYS A 200 27.78 -7.90 -1.07
CA LYS A 200 28.01 -6.92 0.02
C LYS A 200 27.01 -5.77 -0.07
N ASP A 201 26.53 -5.30 1.09
CA ASP A 201 25.57 -4.19 1.21
C ASP A 201 25.98 -2.96 0.38
N GLY A 202 27.26 -2.58 0.42
CA GLY A 202 27.78 -1.44 -0.35
C GLY A 202 27.59 -1.58 -1.86
N PHE A 203 27.81 -2.78 -2.42
CA PHE A 203 27.59 -3.02 -3.84
C PHE A 203 26.10 -2.91 -4.21
N ILE A 204 25.22 -3.48 -3.38
CA ILE A 204 23.77 -3.43 -3.60
C ILE A 204 23.31 -1.96 -3.65
N TYR A 205 23.77 -1.11 -2.74
CA TYR A 205 23.41 0.31 -2.76
C TYR A 205 23.93 1.04 -3.98
N THR A 206 25.22 0.87 -4.32
CA THR A 206 25.80 1.51 -5.49
C THR A 206 25.06 1.10 -6.76
N PHE A 207 24.75 -0.19 -6.90
CA PHE A 207 24.02 -0.71 -8.05
C PHE A 207 22.60 -0.14 -8.13
N VAL A 208 21.85 -0.17 -7.03
CA VAL A 208 20.46 0.30 -7.03
C VAL A 208 20.37 1.81 -7.21
N ILE A 209 21.26 2.60 -6.61
CA ILE A 209 21.34 4.06 -6.85
C ILE A 209 21.66 4.33 -8.32
N ALA A 210 22.62 3.61 -8.89
CA ALA A 210 22.97 3.74 -10.31
C ALA A 210 21.77 3.44 -11.20
N VAL A 211 21.07 2.32 -10.98
CA VAL A 211 19.85 1.96 -11.74
C VAL A 211 18.77 3.02 -11.59
N ALA A 212 18.51 3.51 -10.37
CA ALA A 212 17.43 4.44 -10.09
C ALA A 212 17.65 5.82 -10.77
N VAL A 213 18.90 6.28 -10.87
CA VAL A 213 19.25 7.51 -11.60
C VAL A 213 19.36 7.28 -13.10
N LEU A 214 20.02 6.19 -13.53
CA LEU A 214 20.28 5.90 -14.95
C LEU A 214 19.04 5.46 -15.72
N ALA A 215 18.04 4.89 -15.05
CA ALA A 215 16.76 4.55 -15.68
C ALA A 215 16.11 5.75 -16.38
N GLY A 216 16.30 6.98 -15.88
CA GLY A 216 15.80 8.17 -16.55
C GLY A 216 16.40 8.39 -17.95
N PHE A 217 17.59 7.88 -18.25
CA PHE A 217 18.19 7.96 -19.58
C PHE A 217 17.69 6.88 -20.55
N THR A 218 16.91 5.89 -20.08
CA THR A 218 16.36 4.85 -20.94
C THR A 218 15.00 5.27 -21.47
N ASP A 219 14.86 5.31 -22.79
CA ASP A 219 13.54 5.48 -23.42
C ASP A 219 12.73 4.19 -23.24
N THR A 220 11.46 4.35 -22.87
CA THR A 220 10.54 3.23 -22.61
C THR A 220 9.43 3.28 -23.65
N PRO A 221 9.29 2.22 -24.49
CA PRO A 221 8.27 2.17 -25.51
C PRO A 221 6.88 2.40 -24.93
N VAL A 222 6.11 3.29 -25.57
CA VAL A 222 4.68 3.45 -25.32
C VAL A 222 3.95 2.33 -26.04
N THR A 223 3.08 1.63 -25.33
CA THR A 223 2.30 0.52 -25.88
C THR A 223 0.99 1.00 -26.48
N ALA A 224 0.25 0.12 -27.17
CA ALA A 224 -0.95 0.49 -27.91
C ALA A 224 -2.08 1.11 -27.04
N ASN A 225 -2.04 0.89 -25.73
CA ASN A 225 -2.94 1.50 -24.74
C ASN A 225 -2.42 2.84 -24.16
N GLY A 226 -1.35 3.42 -24.71
CA GLY A 226 -0.76 4.68 -24.22
C GLY A 226 0.09 4.54 -22.95
N LEU A 227 0.16 3.34 -22.37
CA LEU A 227 0.93 3.06 -21.16
C LEU A 227 2.39 2.71 -21.48
N ARG A 228 3.27 2.79 -20.48
CA ARG A 228 4.69 2.46 -20.64
C ARG A 228 4.92 0.99 -20.36
N PHE A 229 5.78 0.35 -21.15
CA PHE A 229 6.20 -1.03 -20.92
C PHE A 229 6.72 -1.23 -19.48
N LEU A 230 6.10 -2.15 -18.74
CA LEU A 230 6.40 -2.50 -17.33
C LEU A 230 6.40 -1.33 -16.32
N ASP A 231 5.86 -0.17 -16.70
CA ASP A 231 6.04 1.08 -15.96
C ASP A 231 7.51 1.29 -15.53
N TRP A 232 8.42 1.06 -16.49
CA TRP A 232 9.86 0.84 -16.26
C TRP A 232 10.54 1.92 -15.41
N GLN A 233 10.18 3.19 -15.63
CA GLN A 233 10.74 4.34 -14.90
C GLN A 233 10.43 4.23 -13.41
N ARG A 234 9.16 4.00 -13.05
CA ARG A 234 8.75 3.82 -11.65
C ARG A 234 9.33 2.55 -11.07
N THR A 235 9.27 1.43 -11.79
CA THR A 235 9.83 0.14 -11.34
C THR A 235 11.32 0.24 -10.96
N CYS A 236 12.13 0.92 -11.78
CA CYS A 236 13.56 1.10 -11.47
C CYS A 236 13.80 2.11 -10.33
N THR A 237 13.11 3.25 -10.39
CA THR A 237 13.29 4.35 -9.43
C THR A 237 12.83 3.94 -8.03
N PHE A 238 11.68 3.29 -7.91
CA PHE A 238 11.14 2.82 -6.64
C PHE A 238 11.86 1.59 -6.09
N GLY A 239 12.60 0.87 -6.94
CA GLY A 239 13.53 -0.16 -6.51
C GLY A 239 14.51 0.37 -5.45
N LEU A 240 14.96 1.63 -5.56
CA LEU A 240 15.81 2.25 -4.52
C LEU A 240 15.12 2.27 -3.16
N TYR A 241 13.87 2.69 -3.09
CA TYR A 241 13.10 2.72 -1.85
C TYR A 241 12.94 1.32 -1.25
N PHE A 242 12.65 0.32 -2.10
CA PHE A 242 12.53 -1.07 -1.67
C PHE A 242 13.83 -1.57 -1.03
N TYR A 243 14.99 -1.35 -1.69
CA TYR A 243 16.29 -1.80 -1.18
C TYR A 243 16.76 -1.01 0.05
N VAL A 244 16.39 0.26 0.18
CA VAL A 244 16.59 1.03 1.42
C VAL A 244 15.88 0.35 2.59
N GLY A 245 14.60 0.00 2.44
CA GLY A 245 13.86 -0.75 3.46
C GLY A 245 14.44 -2.14 3.74
N LEU A 246 14.82 -2.85 2.68
CA LEU A 246 15.33 -4.22 2.77
C LEU A 246 16.69 -4.30 3.48
N VAL A 247 17.64 -3.44 3.10
CA VAL A 247 19.04 -3.54 3.53
C VAL A 247 19.38 -2.49 4.60
N ALA A 248 18.97 -1.22 4.43
CA ALA A 248 19.41 -0.11 5.30
C ALA A 248 18.66 -0.06 6.62
N VAL A 249 17.35 -0.27 6.58
CA VAL A 249 16.49 -0.24 7.77
C VAL A 249 16.66 -1.56 8.53
N LYS A 250 17.54 -1.59 9.54
CA LYS A 250 17.76 -2.79 10.38
C LYS A 250 16.72 -2.84 11.50
N ARG A 251 16.29 -4.06 11.89
CA ARG A 251 15.33 -4.25 13.00
C ARG A 251 15.79 -3.55 14.29
N LYS A 252 17.06 -3.73 14.66
CA LYS A 252 17.70 -3.03 15.79
C LYS A 252 17.57 -1.49 15.74
N HIS A 253 17.66 -0.88 14.56
CA HIS A 253 17.51 0.57 14.43
C HIS A 253 16.04 1.00 14.61
N VAL A 254 15.10 0.19 14.14
CA VAL A 254 13.66 0.42 14.38
C VAL A 254 13.38 0.32 15.87
N ASP A 255 13.79 -0.76 16.53
CA ASP A 255 13.57 -0.95 17.97
C ASP A 255 14.20 0.18 18.80
N ALA A 256 15.45 0.56 18.52
CA ALA A 256 16.10 1.69 19.20
C ALA A 256 15.42 3.06 18.93
N THR A 257 14.76 3.22 17.78
CA THR A 257 13.98 4.43 17.47
C THR A 257 12.67 4.42 18.23
N LEU A 258 12.03 3.26 18.35
CA LEU A 258 10.81 3.08 19.13
C LEU A 258 11.04 3.32 20.61
N ASP A 259 12.16 2.87 21.18
CA ASP A 259 12.52 3.16 22.55
C ASP A 259 12.60 4.67 22.81
N LYS A 260 13.16 5.44 21.87
CA LYS A 260 13.19 6.91 21.97
C LYS A 260 11.80 7.51 21.82
N PHE A 261 11.00 6.98 20.92
CA PHE A 261 9.65 7.46 20.64
C PHE A 261 8.69 7.26 21.81
N THR A 262 8.79 6.13 22.52
CA THR A 262 8.01 5.84 23.72
C THR A 262 8.36 6.79 24.88
N ASN A 263 9.62 7.23 24.97
CA ASN A 263 10.08 8.15 26.01
C ASN A 263 9.88 9.64 25.66
N MET A 264 9.50 9.94 24.41
CA MET A 264 9.29 11.31 23.93
C MET A 264 7.82 11.70 24.08
N SER A 265 7.54 12.98 24.33
CA SER A 265 6.16 13.48 24.30
C SER A 265 5.53 13.23 22.93
N THR A 266 4.43 12.47 22.89
CA THR A 266 3.67 12.16 21.66
C THR A 266 3.26 13.42 20.92
N TRP A 267 2.83 14.44 21.66
CA TRP A 267 2.46 15.74 21.07
C TRP A 267 3.63 16.38 20.32
N LEU A 268 4.79 16.49 20.97
CA LEU A 268 5.98 17.08 20.35
C LEU A 268 6.37 16.32 19.07
N ARG A 269 6.39 14.98 19.12
CA ARG A 269 6.75 14.13 17.98
C ARG A 269 5.81 14.38 16.79
N VAL A 270 4.50 14.36 17.04
CA VAL A 270 3.46 14.56 16.02
C VAL A 270 3.49 15.99 15.48
N THR A 271 3.67 17.01 16.33
CA THR A 271 3.79 18.42 15.89
C THR A 271 5.02 18.61 15.00
N VAL A 272 6.17 18.07 15.38
CA VAL A 272 7.40 18.16 14.56
C VAL A 272 7.21 17.42 13.24
N GLY A 273 6.60 16.23 13.25
CA GLY A 273 6.29 15.47 12.04
C GLY A 273 5.40 16.25 11.07
N TRP A 274 4.28 16.78 11.54
CA TRP A 274 3.37 17.59 10.71
C TRP A 274 3.97 18.92 10.27
N ALA A 275 4.76 19.59 11.12
CA ALA A 275 5.47 20.80 10.73
C ALA A 275 6.46 20.53 9.59
N ALA A 276 7.21 19.43 9.66
CA ALA A 276 8.14 19.01 8.62
C ALA A 276 7.43 18.62 7.30
N VAL A 277 6.31 17.89 7.37
CA VAL A 277 5.45 17.67 6.18
C VAL A 277 4.91 19.01 5.64
N GLY A 278 4.57 19.95 6.52
CA GLY A 278 4.15 21.30 6.18
C GLY A 278 5.20 22.12 5.43
N VAL A 279 6.50 21.88 5.68
CA VAL A 279 7.59 22.50 4.91
C VAL A 279 7.55 22.04 3.44
N ILE A 280 7.32 20.76 3.19
CA ILE A 280 7.18 20.21 1.83
C ILE A 280 5.94 20.78 1.15
N PHE A 281 4.80 20.80 1.85
CA PHE A 281 3.59 21.43 1.36
C PHE A 281 3.80 22.91 0.99
N GLY A 282 4.48 23.66 1.87
CA GLY A 282 4.87 25.04 1.63
C GLY A 282 5.79 25.22 0.43
N ALA A 283 6.72 24.29 0.19
CA ALA A 283 7.60 24.30 -0.96
C ALA A 283 6.83 24.13 -2.28
N PHE A 284 5.86 23.21 -2.35
CA PHE A 284 5.00 23.07 -3.53
C PHE A 284 4.10 24.29 -3.74
N ARG A 285 3.56 24.88 -2.66
CA ARG A 285 2.83 26.15 -2.74
C ARG A 285 3.69 27.29 -3.28
N LEU A 286 4.94 27.36 -2.85
CA LEU A 286 5.90 28.35 -3.32
C LEU A 286 6.24 28.13 -4.80
N ALA A 287 6.43 26.88 -5.24
CA ALA A 287 6.70 26.56 -6.65
C ALA A 287 5.56 27.05 -7.56
N GLU A 288 4.30 26.80 -7.17
CA GLU A 288 3.15 27.28 -7.93
C GLU A 288 3.02 28.81 -7.89
N TYR A 289 3.30 29.44 -6.74
CA TYR A 289 3.33 30.90 -6.64
C TYR A 289 4.41 31.53 -7.54
N LEU A 290 5.55 30.86 -7.71
CA LEU A 290 6.62 31.27 -8.61
C LEU A 290 6.33 30.99 -10.10
N GLY A 291 5.16 30.39 -10.40
CA GLY A 291 4.72 30.12 -11.77
C GLY A 291 5.32 28.88 -12.41
N VAL A 292 5.84 27.93 -11.61
CA VAL A 292 6.27 26.62 -12.14
C VAL A 292 5.03 25.83 -12.58
N PRO A 293 4.98 25.30 -13.81
CA PRO A 293 3.83 24.53 -14.29
C PRO A 293 3.56 23.29 -13.42
N PHE A 294 2.28 23.07 -13.07
CA PHE A 294 1.88 21.95 -12.22
C PHE A 294 2.27 20.60 -12.84
N ASP A 295 2.00 20.41 -14.13
CA ASP A 295 2.26 19.16 -14.85
C ASP A 295 3.76 18.79 -14.83
N GLU A 296 4.66 19.79 -14.92
CA GLU A 296 6.12 19.55 -14.82
C GLU A 296 6.53 19.06 -13.42
N VAL A 297 5.93 19.62 -12.37
CA VAL A 297 6.19 19.21 -10.98
C VAL A 297 5.59 17.83 -10.71
N GLU A 298 4.40 17.57 -11.23
CA GLU A 298 3.72 16.28 -11.13
C GLU A 298 4.54 15.17 -11.79
N GLU A 299 4.97 15.35 -13.05
CA GLU A 299 5.81 14.39 -13.75
C GLU A 299 7.11 14.10 -13.00
N TRP A 300 7.72 15.13 -12.41
CA TRP A 300 8.92 15.00 -11.59
C TRP A 300 8.67 14.20 -10.31
N VAL A 301 7.59 14.50 -9.57
CA VAL A 301 7.25 13.82 -8.30
C VAL A 301 6.90 12.36 -8.52
N PHE A 302 6.10 12.05 -9.56
CA PHE A 302 5.65 10.68 -9.83
C PHE A 302 6.61 9.86 -10.70
N VAL A 303 7.67 10.49 -11.22
CA VAL A 303 8.68 9.87 -12.08
C VAL A 303 8.01 9.18 -13.28
N ALA A 304 7.10 9.93 -13.91
CA ALA A 304 6.23 9.43 -14.97
C ALA A 304 6.95 9.31 -16.32
N SER A 305 7.98 10.13 -16.55
CA SER A 305 8.67 10.27 -17.83
C SER A 305 10.18 10.01 -17.73
N PRO A 306 10.80 9.50 -18.83
CA PRO A 306 12.25 9.55 -19.01
C PRO A 306 12.76 10.99 -19.07
N TYR A 307 14.08 11.17 -18.96
CA TYR A 307 14.69 12.48 -19.05
C TYR A 307 14.57 13.07 -20.46
N GLY A 308 14.28 14.37 -20.52
CA GLY A 308 14.24 15.14 -21.74
C GLY A 308 15.64 15.36 -22.33
N PHE A 309 15.69 15.53 -23.66
CA PHE A 309 16.92 15.82 -24.42
C PHE A 309 16.86 17.15 -25.17
N SER A 310 16.12 18.14 -24.64
CA SER A 310 15.98 19.45 -25.28
C SER A 310 17.32 20.21 -25.45
N SER A 311 18.30 19.90 -24.61
CA SER A 311 19.66 20.46 -24.60
C SER A 311 20.62 19.45 -23.98
N TRP A 312 21.92 19.56 -24.27
CA TRP A 312 22.93 18.60 -23.78
C TRP A 312 23.00 18.46 -22.25
N TYR A 313 22.66 19.53 -21.51
CA TYR A 313 22.66 19.55 -20.05
C TYR A 313 21.28 19.24 -19.44
N HIS A 314 20.20 19.15 -20.24
CA HIS A 314 18.84 18.97 -19.75
C HIS A 314 18.70 17.67 -18.96
N SER A 315 19.17 16.56 -19.53
CA SER A 315 19.10 15.25 -18.88
C SER A 315 19.97 15.17 -17.62
N ILE A 316 21.10 15.90 -17.59
CA ILE A 316 21.97 16.01 -16.41
C ILE A 316 21.25 16.79 -15.29
N ARG A 317 20.56 17.88 -15.65
CA ARG A 317 19.74 18.65 -14.71
C ARG A 317 18.63 17.79 -14.12
N GLU A 318 17.93 17.01 -14.93
CA GLU A 318 16.85 16.13 -14.43
C GLU A 318 17.38 14.97 -13.59
N ALA A 319 18.54 14.42 -13.93
CA ALA A 319 19.23 13.47 -13.07
C ALA A 319 19.59 14.07 -11.70
N ALA A 320 20.05 15.33 -11.66
CA ALA A 320 20.29 16.05 -10.41
C ALA A 320 18.99 16.29 -9.63
N LEU A 321 17.91 16.70 -10.31
CA LEU A 321 16.58 16.84 -9.72
C LEU A 321 16.04 15.51 -9.18
N ARG A 322 16.38 14.37 -9.79
CA ARG A 322 16.04 13.04 -9.25
C ARG A 322 16.75 12.73 -7.94
N VAL A 323 18.01 13.16 -7.79
CA VAL A 323 18.72 13.05 -6.50
C VAL A 323 18.06 13.93 -5.44
N VAL A 324 17.68 15.17 -5.80
CA VAL A 324 16.93 16.06 -4.89
C VAL A 324 15.60 15.41 -4.48
N LEU A 325 14.88 14.81 -5.43
CA LEU A 325 13.64 14.08 -5.16
C LEU A 325 13.86 13.01 -4.08
N TYR A 326 14.90 12.16 -4.20
CA TYR A 326 15.20 11.14 -3.18
C TYR A 326 15.42 11.74 -1.78
N LEU A 327 16.09 12.88 -1.68
CA LEU A 327 16.30 13.57 -0.40
C LEU A 327 14.98 14.09 0.17
N CYS A 328 14.14 14.71 -0.66
CA CYS A 328 12.80 15.17 -0.29
C CYS A 328 11.91 14.00 0.17
N VAL A 329 11.95 12.87 -0.53
CA VAL A 329 11.22 11.65 -0.17
C VAL A 329 11.68 11.12 1.18
N ILE A 330 12.99 11.02 1.43
CA ILE A 330 13.53 10.55 2.72
C ILE A 330 13.06 11.49 3.84
N PHE A 331 13.20 12.80 3.64
CA PHE A 331 12.79 13.80 4.63
C PHE A 331 11.29 13.70 4.94
N ALA A 332 10.44 13.70 3.92
CA ALA A 332 8.98 13.61 4.07
C ALA A 332 8.55 12.27 4.68
N SER A 333 9.19 11.17 4.28
CA SER A 333 8.94 9.84 4.85
C SER A 333 9.30 9.78 6.33
N MET A 334 10.46 10.30 6.72
CA MET A 334 10.85 10.37 8.13
C MET A 334 9.92 11.28 8.94
N ALA A 335 9.53 12.42 8.38
CA ALA A 335 8.57 13.34 8.99
C ALA A 335 7.21 12.67 9.22
N PHE A 336 6.70 11.93 8.24
CA PHE A 336 5.46 11.17 8.37
C PHE A 336 5.59 10.05 9.41
N MET A 337 6.71 9.33 9.45
CA MET A 337 6.90 8.28 10.46
C MET A 337 6.85 8.82 11.90
N LEU A 338 7.23 10.08 12.14
CA LEU A 338 7.05 10.73 13.45
C LEU A 338 5.57 10.90 13.85
N THR A 339 4.65 10.99 12.89
CA THR A 339 3.21 11.13 13.19
C THR A 339 2.53 9.79 13.48
N VAL A 340 3.16 8.67 13.10
CA VAL A 340 2.61 7.33 13.30
C VAL A 340 2.59 6.97 14.80
N PRO A 341 1.46 6.47 15.33
CA PRO A 341 1.37 6.01 16.71
C PRO A 341 2.16 4.72 16.95
N VAL A 342 2.74 4.58 18.14
CA VAL A 342 3.57 3.41 18.52
C VAL A 342 2.72 2.34 19.21
N GLU A 343 1.67 2.77 19.87
CA GLU A 343 0.76 1.94 20.64
C GLU A 343 -0.21 1.17 19.73
N LYS A 344 -0.80 0.10 20.28
CA LYS A 344 -1.84 -0.67 19.60
C LYS A 344 -3.18 0.09 19.68
N TYR A 345 -3.78 0.33 18.52
CA TYR A 345 -5.10 0.94 18.37
C TYR A 345 -6.07 -0.02 17.66
N TRP A 346 -7.34 0.36 17.56
CA TRP A 346 -8.37 -0.42 16.87
C TRP A 346 -8.03 -0.68 15.39
N PHE A 347 -7.40 0.29 14.72
CA PHE A 347 -7.02 0.18 13.30
C PHE A 347 -5.71 -0.59 13.07
N THR A 348 -4.93 -0.90 14.10
CA THR A 348 -3.65 -1.64 13.94
C THR A 348 -3.89 -2.97 13.23
N SER A 349 -5.02 -3.64 13.54
CA SER A 349 -5.41 -4.90 12.89
C SER A 349 -5.61 -4.76 11.38
N TYR A 350 -6.04 -3.57 10.90
CA TYR A 350 -6.28 -3.29 9.50
C TYR A 350 -5.00 -3.09 8.69
N GLY A 351 -3.87 -2.76 9.33
CA GLY A 351 -2.57 -2.70 8.68
C GLY A 351 -2.21 -4.00 7.95
N SER A 352 -2.65 -5.15 8.47
CA SER A 352 -2.34 -6.46 7.90
C SER A 352 -3.06 -6.72 6.56
N ARG A 353 -4.07 -5.90 6.24
CA ARG A 353 -5.04 -6.11 5.16
C ARG A 353 -4.93 -5.06 4.03
N THR A 354 -3.85 -4.26 4.02
CA THR A 354 -3.70 -3.15 3.08
C THR A 354 -3.66 -3.56 1.62
N ILE A 355 -3.29 -4.80 1.31
CA ILE A 355 -3.27 -5.30 -0.08
C ILE A 355 -4.67 -5.26 -0.72
N VAL A 356 -5.73 -5.47 0.05
CA VAL A 356 -7.10 -5.48 -0.47
C VAL A 356 -7.57 -4.07 -0.78
N ALA A 357 -7.35 -3.16 0.16
CA ALA A 357 -7.58 -1.74 -0.06
C ALA A 357 -6.76 -1.20 -1.23
N TYR A 358 -5.52 -1.64 -1.38
CA TYR A 358 -4.68 -1.26 -2.50
C TYR A 358 -5.24 -1.68 -3.86
N LEU A 359 -5.87 -2.84 -3.97
CA LEU A 359 -6.41 -3.30 -5.25
C LEU A 359 -7.82 -2.78 -5.52
N LEU A 360 -8.63 -2.65 -4.47
CA LEU A 360 -10.04 -2.30 -4.58
C LEU A 360 -10.32 -0.80 -4.67
N HIS A 361 -9.45 0.06 -4.10
CA HIS A 361 -9.79 1.48 -3.98
C HIS A 361 -10.09 2.14 -5.32
N ARG A 362 -9.32 1.84 -6.38
CA ARG A 362 -9.56 2.46 -7.69
C ARG A 362 -10.86 1.99 -8.33
N VAL A 363 -11.26 0.74 -8.10
CA VAL A 363 -12.59 0.25 -8.52
C VAL A 363 -13.70 1.01 -7.81
N LEU A 364 -13.58 1.24 -6.50
CA LEU A 364 -14.60 1.97 -5.74
C LEU A 364 -14.65 3.46 -6.07
N LEU A 365 -13.50 4.09 -6.34
CA LEU A 365 -13.42 5.48 -6.81
C LEU A 365 -14.07 5.61 -8.19
N ASN A 366 -13.69 4.75 -9.16
CA ASN A 366 -14.30 4.73 -10.49
C ASN A 366 -15.81 4.47 -10.43
N ALA A 367 -16.27 3.54 -9.57
CA ALA A 367 -17.69 3.24 -9.42
C ALA A 367 -18.47 4.43 -8.82
N TYR A 368 -17.89 5.16 -7.87
CA TYR A 368 -18.47 6.41 -7.37
C TYR A 368 -18.59 7.45 -8.49
N ASP A 369 -17.53 7.59 -9.28
CA ASP A 369 -17.50 8.54 -10.39
C ASP A 369 -18.54 8.21 -11.45
N GLU A 370 -18.63 6.94 -11.88
CA GLU A 370 -19.66 6.47 -12.83
C GLU A 370 -21.07 6.73 -12.28
N LEU A 371 -21.30 6.44 -11.00
CA LEU A 371 -22.56 6.70 -10.33
C LEU A 371 -22.89 8.20 -10.36
N CYS A 372 -21.94 9.07 -10.01
CA CYS A 372 -22.13 10.51 -10.04
C CYS A 372 -22.51 10.99 -11.45
N THR A 373 -21.78 10.57 -12.48
CA THR A 373 -22.06 10.95 -13.87
C THR A 373 -23.37 10.37 -14.43
N SER A 374 -23.89 9.28 -13.85
CA SER A 374 -25.18 8.71 -14.26
C SER A 374 -26.38 9.42 -13.63
N PHE A 375 -26.20 10.06 -12.48
CA PHE A 375 -27.29 10.70 -11.72
C PHE A 375 -27.32 12.22 -11.88
N TRP A 376 -26.18 12.83 -12.18
CA TRP A 376 -26.04 14.27 -12.35
C TRP A 376 -25.24 14.58 -13.62
N ASP A 377 -25.72 15.56 -14.37
CA ASP A 377 -24.88 16.23 -15.37
C ASP A 377 -23.82 17.08 -14.64
N ASP A 378 -22.65 17.26 -15.26
CA ASP A 378 -21.48 17.93 -14.65
C ASP A 378 -21.76 19.35 -14.13
N ASP A 379 -22.82 19.98 -14.63
CA ASP A 379 -23.29 21.32 -14.30
C ASP A 379 -24.21 21.36 -13.07
N ASP A 380 -24.81 20.24 -12.65
CA ASP A 380 -25.76 20.17 -11.54
C ASP A 380 -25.10 19.91 -10.17
N ILE A 381 -23.88 19.37 -10.16
CA ILE A 381 -23.18 19.08 -8.91
C ILE A 381 -22.46 20.33 -8.39
N SER A 382 -22.89 20.82 -7.23
CA SER A 382 -22.19 21.94 -6.56
C SER A 382 -20.71 21.62 -6.26
N VAL A 383 -19.83 22.62 -6.45
CA VAL A 383 -18.39 22.50 -6.15
C VAL A 383 -18.14 22.09 -4.70
N SER A 384 -18.93 22.64 -3.77
CA SER A 384 -18.85 22.30 -2.35
C SER A 384 -19.14 20.81 -2.10
N PHE A 385 -20.09 20.22 -2.82
CA PHE A 385 -20.37 18.80 -2.74
C PHE A 385 -19.22 17.96 -3.33
N GLN A 386 -18.68 18.34 -4.49
CA GLN A 386 -17.53 17.64 -5.10
C GLN A 386 -16.33 17.62 -4.17
N ILE A 387 -16.02 18.75 -3.52
CA ILE A 387 -14.93 18.82 -2.54
C ILE A 387 -15.25 17.99 -1.30
N THR A 388 -16.42 18.18 -0.69
CA THR A 388 -16.77 17.50 0.57
C THR A 388 -16.82 15.99 0.36
N MET A 389 -17.55 15.54 -0.66
CA MET A 389 -17.73 14.12 -0.94
C MET A 389 -16.49 13.51 -1.60
N GLY A 390 -16.04 14.05 -2.72
CA GLY A 390 -14.93 13.49 -3.50
C GLY A 390 -13.59 13.56 -2.77
N VAL A 391 -13.26 14.69 -2.13
CA VAL A 391 -11.95 14.88 -1.51
C VAL A 391 -11.90 14.44 -0.05
N PHE A 392 -12.96 14.64 0.76
CA PHE A 392 -12.87 14.37 2.20
C PHE A 392 -13.59 13.09 2.65
N VAL A 393 -14.81 12.84 2.18
CA VAL A 393 -15.62 11.70 2.65
C VAL A 393 -15.26 10.41 1.92
N LEU A 394 -15.20 10.45 0.59
CA LEU A 394 -15.00 9.29 -0.26
C LEU A 394 -13.71 8.52 0.08
N PRO A 395 -12.53 9.15 0.26
CA PRO A 395 -11.31 8.40 0.56
C PRO A 395 -11.36 7.68 1.90
N LEU A 396 -12.01 8.30 2.90
CA LEU A 396 -12.23 7.69 4.21
C LEU A 396 -13.18 6.49 4.08
N VAL A 397 -14.32 6.65 3.40
CA VAL A 397 -15.28 5.55 3.21
C VAL A 397 -14.64 4.41 2.43
N VAL A 398 -13.99 4.69 1.30
CA VAL A 398 -13.34 3.69 0.43
C VAL A 398 -12.25 2.94 1.20
N SER A 399 -11.41 3.65 1.95
CA SER A 399 -10.38 3.00 2.76
C SER A 399 -10.98 2.10 3.85
N GLN A 400 -11.98 2.56 4.60
CA GLN A 400 -12.61 1.75 5.65
C GLN A 400 -13.37 0.54 5.10
N VAL A 401 -14.15 0.74 4.04
CA VAL A 401 -14.92 -0.33 3.38
C VAL A 401 -13.98 -1.40 2.85
N SER A 402 -12.88 -1.01 2.20
CA SER A 402 -11.94 -1.97 1.62
C SER A 402 -11.15 -2.77 2.67
N LEU A 403 -11.02 -2.23 3.88
CA LEU A 403 -10.36 -2.90 5.01
C LEU A 403 -11.34 -3.73 5.88
N ALA A 404 -12.64 -3.62 5.62
CA ALA A 404 -13.67 -4.26 6.41
C ALA A 404 -13.59 -5.80 6.29
N PRO A 405 -13.70 -6.56 7.41
CA PRO A 405 -13.71 -8.02 7.41
C PRO A 405 -14.62 -8.71 6.36
N PRO A 406 -15.87 -8.27 6.11
CA PRO A 406 -16.72 -8.92 5.11
C PRO A 406 -16.19 -8.78 3.68
N VAL A 407 -15.62 -7.62 3.33
CA VAL A 407 -15.05 -7.37 2.00
C VAL A 407 -13.83 -8.26 1.77
N LEU A 408 -13.00 -8.42 2.80
CA LEU A 408 -11.83 -9.31 2.76
C LEU A 408 -12.22 -10.78 2.52
N LYS A 409 -13.27 -11.25 3.19
CA LYS A 409 -13.78 -12.63 3.01
C LYS A 409 -14.35 -12.83 1.62
N LEU A 410 -15.04 -11.83 1.07
CA LEU A 410 -15.63 -11.89 -0.27
C LEU A 410 -14.54 -11.89 -1.36
N LEU A 411 -13.51 -11.07 -1.19
CA LEU A 411 -12.47 -10.84 -2.20
C LEU A 411 -11.22 -11.71 -2.02
N SER A 412 -11.12 -12.51 -0.95
CA SER A 412 -9.97 -13.42 -0.77
C SER A 412 -9.65 -14.29 -2.00
N PRO A 413 -10.65 -14.82 -2.75
CA PRO A 413 -10.37 -15.58 -3.97
C PRO A 413 -9.75 -14.74 -5.09
N LEU A 414 -9.97 -13.42 -5.10
CA LEU A 414 -9.44 -12.51 -6.11
C LEU A 414 -8.04 -12.01 -5.75
N ILE A 415 -7.69 -12.02 -4.47
CA ILE A 415 -6.39 -11.56 -3.96
C ILE A 415 -5.34 -12.67 -4.05
N ASP A 416 -5.72 -13.91 -3.76
CA ASP A 416 -4.85 -15.08 -3.90
C ASP A 416 -5.56 -16.20 -4.69
N PRO A 417 -5.78 -15.99 -5.99
CA PRO A 417 -6.56 -16.90 -6.83
C PRO A 417 -5.93 -18.29 -6.91
N VAL A 418 -4.60 -18.36 -6.84
CA VAL A 418 -3.88 -19.61 -7.03
C VAL A 418 -3.92 -20.48 -5.78
N SER A 419 -3.79 -19.93 -4.56
CA SER A 419 -3.95 -20.77 -3.35
C SER A 419 -5.37 -21.35 -3.27
N HIS A 420 -6.39 -20.55 -3.57
CA HIS A 420 -7.77 -21.02 -3.63
C HIS A 420 -7.99 -22.05 -4.77
N ALA A 421 -7.34 -21.89 -5.92
CA ALA A 421 -7.38 -22.88 -7.00
C ALA A 421 -6.66 -24.18 -6.62
N THR A 422 -5.54 -24.12 -5.89
CA THR A 422 -4.79 -25.31 -5.46
C THR A 422 -5.60 -26.19 -4.51
N VAL A 423 -6.40 -25.60 -3.62
CA VAL A 423 -7.34 -26.32 -2.74
C VAL A 423 -8.42 -27.03 -3.55
N LYS A 424 -8.92 -26.40 -4.63
CA LYS A 424 -9.99 -26.97 -5.47
C LYS A 424 -9.49 -27.97 -6.52
N THR A 425 -8.22 -27.87 -6.93
CA THR A 425 -7.62 -28.68 -8.00
C THR A 425 -6.25 -29.26 -7.60
N PRO A 426 -6.20 -30.10 -6.55
CA PRO A 426 -4.94 -30.67 -6.03
C PRO A 426 -4.24 -31.63 -7.01
N TRP A 427 -4.87 -31.99 -8.13
CA TRP A 427 -4.28 -32.78 -9.21
C TRP A 427 -3.49 -31.93 -10.22
N LEU A 428 -3.77 -30.62 -10.30
CA LEU A 428 -3.12 -29.68 -11.20
C LEU A 428 -1.89 -29.03 -10.56
N PHE A 429 -1.88 -28.94 -9.23
CA PHE A 429 -0.80 -28.36 -8.43
C PHE A 429 -0.22 -29.43 -7.50
N ASN A 430 1.11 -29.43 -7.28
CA ASN A 430 1.74 -30.31 -6.28
C ASN A 430 1.37 -29.87 -4.86
N ALA A 431 0.13 -30.11 -4.43
CA ALA A 431 -0.38 -29.83 -3.09
C ALA A 431 -0.02 -30.96 -2.10
N ALA A 432 0.24 -32.17 -2.61
CA ALA A 432 0.52 -33.36 -1.80
C ALA A 432 1.87 -33.31 -1.06
N ASP A 433 2.87 -32.58 -1.56
CA ASP A 433 4.19 -32.49 -0.94
C ASP A 433 4.26 -31.48 0.22
N ASP A 434 3.40 -30.45 0.21
CA ASP A 434 3.40 -29.40 1.23
C ASP A 434 2.83 -29.86 2.59
N ALA A 435 1.98 -30.90 2.59
CA ALA A 435 1.40 -31.49 3.80
C ALA A 435 2.34 -32.49 4.50
N ARG A 436 3.18 -33.21 3.74
CA ARG A 436 4.23 -34.08 4.31
C ARG A 436 5.37 -33.28 4.93
N ALA A 437 5.68 -32.11 4.38
CA ALA A 437 6.72 -31.22 4.93
C ALA A 437 6.28 -30.45 6.19
N SER A 438 4.98 -30.35 6.47
CA SER A 438 4.43 -29.65 7.66
C SER A 438 4.23 -30.54 8.88
N GLY A 439 4.70 -31.80 8.86
CA GLY A 439 4.62 -32.71 10.01
C GLY A 439 3.20 -33.11 10.42
N MET A 440 2.20 -32.92 9.54
CA MET A 440 0.79 -33.25 9.84
C MET A 440 0.39 -34.68 9.46
N MET A 441 1.35 -35.53 9.11
CA MET A 441 1.17 -36.97 9.15
C MET A 441 2.22 -37.52 10.09
N HIS A 442 1.77 -37.96 11.26
CA HIS A 442 2.51 -38.99 12.00
C HIS A 442 2.60 -40.19 11.07
N ASP A 443 3.83 -40.57 10.71
CA ASP A 443 4.12 -41.91 10.23
C ASP A 443 3.73 -42.87 11.37
N ASP A 444 2.55 -43.46 11.30
CA ASP A 444 2.30 -44.77 11.89
C ASP A 444 3.14 -45.77 11.09
N ALA A 445 4.41 -45.86 11.47
CA ALA A 445 5.26 -46.94 11.05
C ALA A 445 4.81 -48.22 11.76
N THR A 446 4.91 -49.31 11.00
CA THR A 446 4.99 -50.69 11.45
C THR A 446 3.69 -51.33 11.93
N ASP A 447 3.09 -52.12 11.02
CA ASP A 447 2.83 -53.49 11.43
C ASP A 447 3.36 -54.50 10.40
N VAL A 448 4.15 -55.39 10.94
CA VAL A 448 4.93 -56.42 10.28
C VAL A 448 4.02 -57.61 10.06
N HIS A 449 3.74 -57.97 8.81
CA HIS A 449 3.35 -59.34 8.49
C HIS A 449 4.41 -60.00 7.60
N VAL A 450 5.37 -60.61 8.30
CA VAL A 450 5.99 -61.86 7.87
C VAL A 450 4.89 -62.92 7.86
N ARG A 451 4.60 -63.51 6.68
CA ARG A 451 4.28 -64.93 6.53
C ARG A 451 4.24 -65.34 5.05
N SER A 452 4.96 -66.45 4.81
CA SER A 452 5.12 -67.32 3.62
C SER A 452 5.71 -66.70 2.36
#